data_AF-A0A017RVU0-F1
#
_entry.id   AF-A0A017RVU0-F1
#
_cell.length_a   1.000
_cell.length_b   1.000
_cell.length_c   1.000
_cell.angle_alpha   90.00
_cell.angle_beta   90.00
_cell.angle_gamma   90.00
#
_symmetry.space_group_name_H-M   'P 1'
#
loop_
_entity.id
_entity.type
_entity.pdbx_description
1 polymer ?
#
loop_
_entity_poly.entity_id
_entity_poly.type
_entity_poly.pdbx_seq_one_letter_code
_entity_poly.pdbx_strand_id
1 'polypeptide(L)'
;MIRRKKYRYKRKVKKYYNFNIKLFSFILVILALFISAGYYIFFRKLTINCGIVVDKHETKNYLELKLAYDGKTQRVKVKKSTKLIDSIAYNVTLKGLYVDKIEPCKIYTGEVQFKEGNSVVLSNNSLTLSERVRYYNFANNKLTPVSNKVVLVGYSNCRFIADKSNKISVILADIPDIKKLRVGISNSDFTSLNHSQLIMASKKGLSFQFDNNLHEIRRGDALKLTYNNGIIHLFIVNDDNKTFPVKASIGTTKNKILIYSNSDVPIKIKSLKRSNTHVPEYFGSLKVFIKDKSMRLVNDVDIEDYLKYVVPSEIPSSAGFEGYKSQAIAARTYALSDLISGRFSNEGFNLDDSNKSQVYNERYPVEESEQNKLISAISETSGKILSYNKKLIDAKYYSTSCGLSAPFNQVWYSSNTSKISNPEPYLDYVDLTETGIKDLSSEDIASTFLKDWTTRAFDSNSQYFRWKVELDYQTLEKTINSNIYLRYTKSPDSFKKKWLFNIYKKTTIPKEGIGKIRDIEISKRGRAGNVMEMLITTDDAVYKIEKDINIKRLLAPKNFELNFLYGKPQYVSTFPSSFFVLEKEYKKNSLKTVTIYGGGYGHGVGMSQTAVIGMVRKGYNHEKF
;
A
#
# COMPACT_ATOMS: atom_id res chain seq x y z
N MET A 1 75.95 5.73 -66.23
CA MET A 1 76.06 5.11 -64.88
C MET A 1 75.83 6.11 -63.71
N ILE A 2 76.23 7.38 -63.83
CA ILE A 2 76.16 8.40 -62.75
C ILE A 2 74.72 8.81 -62.37
N ARG A 3 73.78 8.91 -63.33
CA ARG A 3 72.36 9.24 -63.07
C ARG A 3 71.63 8.19 -62.19
N ARG A 4 71.93 6.89 -62.36
CA ARG A 4 71.33 5.80 -61.56
C ARG A 4 71.82 5.78 -60.11
N LYS A 5 73.09 6.11 -59.83
CA LYS A 5 73.63 6.24 -58.46
C LYS A 5 73.00 7.43 -57.71
N LYS A 6 72.86 8.59 -58.35
CA LYS A 6 72.24 9.80 -57.75
C LYS A 6 70.75 9.59 -57.41
N TYR A 7 70.02 8.86 -58.26
CA TYR A 7 68.62 8.50 -58.02
C TYR A 7 68.46 7.47 -56.88
N ARG A 8 69.32 6.44 -56.82
CA ARG A 8 69.34 5.46 -55.72
C ARG A 8 69.69 6.10 -54.37
N TYR A 9 70.63 7.06 -54.36
CA TYR A 9 70.98 7.82 -53.16
C TYR A 9 69.83 8.72 -52.70
N LYS A 10 69.22 9.52 -53.59
CA LYS A 10 68.02 10.33 -53.26
C LYS A 10 66.86 9.47 -52.76
N ARG A 11 66.65 8.26 -53.32
CA ARG A 11 65.59 7.34 -52.86
C ARG A 11 65.90 6.73 -51.49
N LYS A 12 67.17 6.40 -51.20
CA LYS A 12 67.62 5.95 -49.87
C LYS A 12 67.48 7.06 -48.82
N VAL A 13 67.91 8.29 -49.13
CA VAL A 13 67.77 9.45 -48.25
C VAL A 13 66.30 9.77 -47.99
N LYS A 14 65.44 9.80 -49.02
CA LYS A 14 63.99 10.02 -48.85
C LYS A 14 63.30 8.91 -48.06
N LYS A 15 63.74 7.65 -48.21
CA LYS A 15 63.23 6.51 -47.43
C LYS A 15 63.68 6.59 -45.96
N TYR A 16 64.92 6.99 -45.70
CA TYR A 16 65.46 7.19 -44.35
C TYR A 16 64.79 8.38 -43.65
N TYR A 17 64.59 9.48 -44.37
CA TYR A 17 63.90 10.68 -43.87
C TYR A 17 62.42 10.38 -43.57
N ASN A 18 61.70 9.68 -44.44
CA ASN A 18 60.32 9.25 -44.19
C ASN A 18 60.21 8.21 -43.07
N PHE A 19 61.21 7.33 -42.90
CA PHE A 19 61.25 6.38 -41.79
C PHE A 19 61.45 7.10 -40.45
N ASN A 20 62.38 8.06 -40.39
CA ASN A 20 62.61 8.88 -39.20
C ASN A 20 61.41 9.78 -38.87
N ILE A 21 60.72 10.36 -39.85
CA ILE A 21 59.49 11.12 -39.61
C ILE A 21 58.39 10.22 -39.06
N LYS A 22 58.20 9.02 -39.60
CA LYS A 22 57.21 8.06 -39.08
C LYS A 22 57.56 7.62 -37.67
N LEU A 23 58.82 7.30 -37.39
CA LEU A 23 59.30 6.94 -36.06
C LEU A 23 59.12 8.09 -35.06
N PHE A 24 59.46 9.32 -35.45
CA PHE A 24 59.29 10.51 -34.63
C PHE A 24 57.80 10.80 -34.36
N SER A 25 56.93 10.67 -35.37
CA SER A 25 55.48 10.81 -35.21
C SER A 25 54.89 9.73 -34.28
N PHE A 26 55.39 8.50 -34.36
CA PHE A 26 54.97 7.39 -33.50
C PHE A 26 55.41 7.61 -32.05
N ILE A 27 56.63 8.09 -31.83
CA ILE A 27 57.13 8.50 -30.50
C ILE A 27 56.29 9.66 -29.94
N LEU A 28 55.92 10.64 -30.76
CA LEU A 28 55.07 11.76 -30.35
C LEU A 28 53.65 11.31 -29.95
N VAL A 29 53.07 10.35 -30.66
CA VAL A 29 51.77 9.76 -30.29
C VAL A 29 51.87 8.98 -28.99
N ILE A 30 52.93 8.19 -28.78
CA ILE A 30 53.17 7.48 -27.52
C ILE A 30 53.36 8.50 -26.38
N LEU A 31 54.16 9.54 -26.59
CA LEU A 31 54.39 10.60 -25.59
C LEU A 31 53.08 11.33 -25.27
N ALA A 32 52.27 11.66 -26.27
CA ALA A 32 50.96 12.27 -26.08
C ALA A 32 49.99 11.36 -25.33
N LEU A 33 50.00 10.05 -25.59
CA LEU A 33 49.23 9.06 -24.83
C LEU A 33 49.72 8.91 -23.39
N PHE A 34 51.03 8.96 -23.15
CA PHE A 34 51.61 8.95 -21.80
C PHE A 34 51.30 10.24 -21.04
N ILE A 35 51.33 11.40 -21.71
CA ILE A 35 50.96 12.69 -21.13
C ILE A 35 49.45 12.74 -20.87
N SER A 36 48.61 12.23 -21.76
CA SER A 36 47.16 12.19 -21.54
C SER A 36 46.78 11.19 -20.45
N ALA A 37 47.41 10.01 -20.41
CA ALA A 37 47.26 9.03 -19.34
C ALA A 37 47.77 9.58 -18.01
N GLY A 38 48.93 10.24 -18.00
CA GLY A 38 49.46 10.95 -16.83
C GLY A 38 48.53 12.06 -16.35
N TYR A 39 47.97 12.84 -17.27
CA TYR A 39 46.96 13.86 -16.93
C TYR A 39 45.70 13.22 -16.31
N TYR A 40 45.22 12.13 -16.90
CA TYR A 40 44.06 11.38 -16.40
C TYR A 40 44.30 10.74 -15.03
N ILE A 41 45.53 10.29 -14.76
CA ILE A 41 45.92 9.63 -13.51
C ILE A 41 46.23 10.66 -12.39
N PHE A 42 46.90 11.77 -12.71
CA PHE A 42 47.38 12.73 -11.71
C PHE A 42 46.50 13.97 -11.52
N PHE A 43 45.71 14.38 -12.52
CA PHE A 43 44.97 15.64 -12.48
C PHE A 43 43.44 15.50 -12.52
N ARG A 44 42.89 14.32 -12.84
CA ARG A 44 41.44 14.11 -12.77
C ARG A 44 40.96 14.15 -11.33
N LYS A 45 40.06 15.08 -11.02
CA LYS A 45 39.37 15.10 -9.72
C LYS A 45 38.31 14.01 -9.68
N LEU A 46 38.37 13.18 -8.63
CA LEU A 46 37.33 12.23 -8.32
C LEU A 46 36.59 12.70 -7.06
N THR A 47 35.27 12.82 -7.15
CA THR A 47 34.44 13.18 -6.00
C THR A 47 33.64 11.96 -5.55
N ILE A 48 33.78 11.62 -4.27
CA ILE A 48 33.01 10.61 -3.57
C ILE A 48 31.97 11.35 -2.73
N ASN A 49 30.70 11.24 -3.10
CA ASN A 49 29.58 11.82 -2.36
C ASN A 49 28.98 10.77 -1.43
N CYS A 50 28.91 11.10 -0.13
CA CYS A 50 28.42 10.21 0.93
C CYS A 50 29.09 8.83 0.92
N GLY A 51 30.42 8.79 0.87
CA GLY A 51 31.18 7.54 0.97
C GLY A 51 31.08 6.97 2.37
N ILE A 52 30.49 5.78 2.51
CA ILE A 52 30.29 5.10 3.80
C ILE A 52 31.57 4.38 4.21
N VAL A 53 32.01 4.58 5.44
CA VAL A 53 33.17 3.88 5.99
C VAL A 53 32.79 2.42 6.23
N VAL A 54 33.45 1.49 5.53
CA VAL A 54 33.26 0.04 5.70
C VAL A 54 34.44 -0.63 6.37
N ASP A 55 35.60 0.02 6.41
CA ASP A 55 36.80 -0.45 7.09
C ASP A 55 37.69 0.75 7.42
N LYS A 56 38.42 0.66 8.54
CA LYS A 56 39.25 1.74 9.09
C LYS A 56 40.53 1.12 9.64
N HIS A 57 41.68 1.55 9.13
CA HIS A 57 42.99 1.11 9.60
C HIS A 57 43.87 2.32 9.92
N GLU A 58 44.44 2.32 11.12
CA GLU A 58 45.24 3.43 11.61
C GLU A 58 46.72 3.07 11.65
N THR A 59 47.58 3.98 11.18
CA THR A 59 49.04 3.84 11.20
C THR A 59 49.68 5.02 11.94
N LYS A 60 51.01 5.02 12.10
CA LYS A 60 51.75 6.14 12.72
C LYS A 60 51.51 7.48 12.01
N ASN A 61 51.37 7.47 10.68
CA ASN A 61 51.35 8.70 9.86
C ASN A 61 49.99 8.97 9.20
N TYR A 62 49.17 7.95 9.00
CA TYR A 62 47.92 8.02 8.24
C TYR A 62 46.77 7.29 8.91
N LEU A 63 45.57 7.82 8.70
CA LEU A 63 44.31 7.10 8.83
C LEU A 63 43.88 6.63 7.45
N GLU A 64 43.82 5.31 7.22
CA GLU A 64 43.28 4.74 5.99
C GLU A 64 41.80 4.40 6.19
N LEU A 65 40.94 4.94 5.32
CA LEU A 65 39.51 4.67 5.29
C LEU A 65 39.18 3.92 4.00
N LYS A 66 38.44 2.82 4.12
CA LYS A 66 37.80 2.17 2.97
C LYS A 66 36.38 2.69 2.87
N LEU A 67 36.10 3.45 1.81
CA LEU A 67 34.81 4.10 1.58
C LEU A 67 34.04 3.34 0.50
N ALA A 68 32.79 2.97 0.79
CA ALA A 68 31.87 2.40 -0.16
C ALA A 68 30.92 3.46 -0.73
N TYR A 69 30.80 3.54 -2.05
CA TYR A 69 29.95 4.49 -2.78
C TYR A 69 29.66 3.95 -4.19
N ASP A 70 28.48 4.20 -4.74
CA ASP A 70 28.10 3.78 -6.11
C ASP A 70 28.43 2.32 -6.48
N GLY A 71 28.24 1.39 -5.54
CA GLY A 71 28.55 -0.04 -5.73
C GLY A 71 30.06 -0.35 -5.81
N LYS A 72 30.92 0.62 -5.52
CA LYS A 72 32.38 0.50 -5.53
C LYS A 72 32.94 0.75 -4.14
N THR A 73 34.20 0.39 -3.93
CA THR A 73 34.97 0.76 -2.74
C THR A 73 36.25 1.49 -3.13
N GLN A 74 36.61 2.54 -2.39
CA GLN A 74 37.86 3.28 -2.55
C GLN A 74 38.58 3.39 -1.21
N ARG A 75 39.86 3.01 -1.18
CA ARG A 75 40.73 3.32 -0.04
C ARG A 75 41.24 4.76 -0.17
N VAL A 76 41.16 5.52 0.91
CA VAL A 76 41.67 6.89 1.00
C VAL A 76 42.59 7.01 2.22
N LYS A 77 43.76 7.61 2.03
CA LYS A 77 44.76 7.82 3.10
C LYS A 77 44.72 9.28 3.53
N VAL A 78 44.33 9.53 4.78
CA VAL A 78 44.25 10.86 5.37
C VAL A 78 45.42 11.05 6.32
N LYS A 79 46.19 12.13 6.18
CA LYS A 79 47.29 12.44 7.09
C LYS A 79 46.74 12.69 8.50
N LYS A 80 47.37 12.14 9.55
CA LYS A 80 46.93 12.35 10.94
C LYS A 80 46.88 13.83 11.37
N SER A 81 47.74 14.67 10.79
CA SER A 81 47.74 16.12 11.02
C SER A 81 46.42 16.81 10.64
N THR A 82 45.56 16.17 9.85
CA THR A 82 44.30 16.75 9.33
C THR A 82 43.18 16.84 10.38
N LYS A 83 43.36 16.26 11.59
CA LYS A 83 42.35 16.24 12.68
C LYS A 83 40.92 15.92 12.18
N LEU A 84 40.75 14.77 11.53
CA LEU A 84 39.46 14.36 10.96
C LEU A 84 38.47 13.97 12.07
N ILE A 85 37.27 14.57 12.05
CA ILE A 85 36.16 14.19 12.94
C ILE A 85 35.65 12.81 12.52
N ASP A 86 35.53 11.88 13.48
CA ASP A 86 35.02 10.54 13.22
C ASP A 86 33.56 10.57 12.78
N SER A 87 33.25 9.83 11.71
CA SER A 87 31.94 9.77 11.08
C SER A 87 31.82 8.48 10.29
N ILE A 88 30.60 7.97 10.18
CA ILE A 88 30.29 6.80 9.35
C ILE A 88 30.29 7.11 7.85
N ALA A 89 30.28 8.39 7.47
CA ALA A 89 30.23 8.82 6.08
C ALA A 89 30.99 10.12 5.84
N TYR A 90 31.68 10.19 4.70
CA TYR A 90 32.46 11.36 4.30
C TYR A 90 32.17 11.75 2.85
N ASN A 91 32.23 13.06 2.59
CA ASN A 91 32.37 13.59 1.25
C ASN A 91 33.87 13.78 0.98
N VAL A 92 34.38 13.14 -0.07
CA VAL A 92 35.82 13.17 -0.39
C VAL A 92 36.05 13.69 -1.80
N THR A 93 37.01 14.59 -1.96
CA THR A 93 37.56 14.96 -3.26
C THR A 93 39.00 14.47 -3.33
N LEU A 94 39.32 13.65 -4.33
CA LEU A 94 40.66 13.16 -4.61
C LEU A 94 41.25 13.91 -5.81
N LYS A 95 42.55 14.18 -5.75
CA LYS A 95 43.36 14.66 -6.88
C LYS A 95 44.44 13.61 -7.13
N GLY A 96 44.20 12.73 -8.11
CA GLY A 96 44.98 11.49 -8.26
C GLY A 96 44.80 10.57 -7.05
N LEU A 97 45.90 10.19 -6.40
CA LEU A 97 45.92 9.31 -5.22
C LEU A 97 45.80 10.06 -3.87
N TYR A 98 45.83 11.39 -3.89
CA TYR A 98 45.84 12.20 -2.68
C TYR A 98 44.45 12.75 -2.36
N VAL A 99 44.16 12.84 -1.06
CA VAL A 99 42.95 13.51 -0.56
C VAL A 99 43.16 15.02 -0.66
N ASP A 100 42.42 15.65 -1.57
CA ASP A 100 42.36 17.11 -1.74
C ASP A 100 41.47 17.73 -0.64
N LYS A 101 40.31 17.10 -0.41
CA LYS A 101 39.35 17.53 0.61
C LYS A 101 38.61 16.34 1.19
N ILE A 102 38.39 16.33 2.51
CA ILE A 102 37.56 15.34 3.19
C ILE A 102 36.77 16.02 4.31
N GLU A 103 35.45 15.80 4.32
CA GLU A 103 34.54 16.38 5.31
C GLU A 103 33.50 15.32 5.74
N PRO A 104 33.16 15.24 7.03
CA PRO A 104 32.09 14.34 7.48
C PRO A 104 30.75 14.77 6.86
N CYS A 105 29.94 13.80 6.43
CA CYS A 105 28.57 14.07 5.98
C CYS A 105 27.68 14.45 7.15
N LYS A 106 26.68 15.31 6.90
CA LYS A 106 25.62 15.57 7.88
C LYS A 106 24.67 14.37 7.92
N ILE A 107 24.38 13.88 9.13
CA ILE A 107 23.56 12.70 9.36
C ILE A 107 22.37 13.12 10.20
N TYR A 108 21.18 12.73 9.74
CA TYR A 108 19.93 12.95 10.46
C TYR A 108 19.36 11.62 10.92
N THR A 109 18.84 11.61 12.14
CA THR A 109 18.12 10.49 12.74
C THR A 109 16.84 11.03 13.38
N GLY A 110 15.84 10.15 13.48
CA GLY A 110 14.55 10.50 14.04
C GLY A 110 13.46 9.58 13.53
N GLU A 111 12.30 9.66 14.17
CA GLU A 111 11.14 8.87 13.82
C GLU A 111 10.50 9.44 12.55
N VAL A 112 10.32 8.61 11.53
CA VAL A 112 9.67 9.02 10.28
C VAL A 112 8.18 9.30 10.56
N GLN A 113 7.77 10.55 10.35
CA GLN A 113 6.39 11.01 10.48
C GLN A 113 5.64 10.88 9.16
N PHE A 114 6.21 11.40 8.07
CA PHE A 114 5.59 11.43 6.75
C PHE A 114 6.64 11.24 5.65
N LYS A 115 6.20 10.70 4.51
CA LYS A 115 6.97 10.67 3.26
C LYS A 115 6.12 11.39 2.22
N GLU A 116 6.63 12.46 1.62
CA GLU A 116 5.86 13.28 0.68
C GLU A 116 6.70 13.59 -0.55
N GLY A 117 6.43 12.87 -1.65
CA GLY A 117 7.21 13.01 -2.89
C GLY A 117 8.71 12.81 -2.64
N ASN A 118 9.49 13.86 -2.84
CA ASN A 118 10.94 13.88 -2.62
C ASN A 118 11.34 14.37 -1.22
N SER A 119 10.44 14.33 -0.23
CA SER A 119 10.71 14.76 1.13
C SER A 119 10.40 13.68 2.15
N VAL A 120 11.18 13.63 3.23
CA VAL A 120 10.94 12.80 4.40
C VAL A 120 10.89 13.69 5.62
N VAL A 121 9.78 13.66 6.35
CA VAL A 121 9.58 14.43 7.58
C VAL A 121 9.87 13.53 8.76
N LEU A 122 10.86 13.91 9.56
CA LEU A 122 11.20 13.30 10.84
C LEU A 122 10.53 14.06 11.99
N SER A 123 10.55 13.49 13.19
CA SER A 123 10.02 14.13 14.39
C SER A 123 10.67 15.50 14.73
N ASN A 124 11.88 15.75 14.24
CA ASN A 124 12.70 16.93 14.55
C ASN A 124 13.21 17.69 13.31
N ASN A 125 13.05 17.16 12.09
CA ASN A 125 13.62 17.73 10.86
C ASN A 125 12.72 17.44 9.66
N SER A 126 12.77 18.31 8.66
CA SER A 126 12.26 18.01 7.31
C SER A 126 13.43 17.86 6.36
N LEU A 127 13.48 16.73 5.64
CA LEU A 127 14.61 16.34 4.81
C LEU A 127 14.20 16.30 3.34
N THR A 128 15.01 16.91 2.46
CA THR A 128 14.85 16.81 1.00
C THR A 128 15.73 15.71 0.45
N LEU A 129 15.13 14.79 -0.31
CA LEU A 129 15.81 13.71 -1.00
C LEU A 129 16.48 14.22 -2.29
N SER A 130 17.63 13.66 -2.62
CA SER A 130 18.23 13.81 -3.95
C SER A 130 17.45 13.03 -5.01
N GLU A 131 17.70 13.31 -6.29
CA GLU A 131 17.07 12.57 -7.40
C GLU A 131 17.43 11.08 -7.42
N ARG A 132 18.59 10.71 -6.85
CA ARG A 132 19.11 9.33 -6.81
C ARG A 132 19.57 8.98 -5.41
N VAL A 133 18.60 8.68 -4.55
CA VAL A 133 18.88 8.16 -3.21
C VAL A 133 19.29 6.69 -3.28
N ARG A 134 20.36 6.34 -2.57
CA ARG A 134 20.81 4.96 -2.42
C ARG A 134 20.41 4.43 -1.06
N TYR A 135 19.81 3.24 -1.02
CA TYR A 135 19.30 2.61 0.20
C TYR A 135 20.12 1.36 0.50
N TYR A 136 20.68 1.29 1.71
CA TYR A 136 21.50 0.15 2.12
C TYR A 136 21.12 -0.32 3.52
N ASN A 137 21.24 -1.61 3.75
CA ASN A 137 21.49 -2.14 5.08
C ASN A 137 23.01 -2.24 5.29
N PHE A 138 23.49 -1.85 6.46
CA PHE A 138 24.90 -1.93 6.83
C PHE A 138 25.08 -2.88 8.01
N ALA A 139 25.56 -4.09 7.73
CA ALA A 139 25.81 -5.13 8.72
C ALA A 139 27.11 -5.86 8.39
N ASN A 140 27.86 -6.28 9.42
CA ASN A 140 29.12 -7.02 9.27
C ASN A 140 30.12 -6.34 8.30
N ASN A 141 30.26 -5.01 8.41
CA ASN A 141 31.12 -4.19 7.55
C ASN A 141 30.81 -4.29 6.04
N LYS A 142 29.58 -4.72 5.69
CA LYS A 142 29.11 -4.87 4.31
C LYS A 142 27.85 -4.05 4.08
N LEU A 143 27.84 -3.29 2.99
CA LEU A 143 26.64 -2.65 2.48
C LEU A 143 25.90 -3.60 1.55
N THR A 144 24.63 -3.83 1.85
CA THR A 144 23.73 -4.60 0.99
C THR A 144 22.64 -3.67 0.50
N PRO A 145 22.43 -3.52 -0.83
CA PRO A 145 21.33 -2.73 -1.37
C PRO A 145 19.98 -3.24 -0.86
N VAL A 146 19.10 -2.32 -0.46
CA VAL A 146 17.73 -2.64 -0.03
C VAL A 146 16.73 -1.76 -0.77
N SER A 147 15.46 -2.17 -0.76
CA SER A 147 14.37 -1.38 -1.32
C SER A 147 14.12 -0.13 -0.48
N ASN A 148 13.64 0.96 -1.09
CA ASN A 148 13.19 2.16 -0.38
C ASN A 148 12.00 1.92 0.58
N LYS A 149 11.32 0.76 0.45
CA LYS A 149 10.23 0.31 1.31
C LYS A 149 10.65 0.09 2.77
N VAL A 150 11.96 -0.01 3.06
CA VAL A 150 12.49 -0.12 4.43
C VAL A 150 12.41 1.17 5.23
N VAL A 151 12.12 2.31 4.57
CA VAL A 151 11.88 3.59 5.26
C VAL A 151 10.41 3.61 5.71
N LEU A 152 10.21 3.21 6.96
CA LEU A 152 8.90 2.95 7.55
C LEU A 152 8.41 4.14 8.38
N VAL A 153 7.22 4.65 8.05
CA VAL A 153 6.50 5.60 8.92
C VAL A 153 6.17 4.90 10.23
N GLY A 154 6.47 5.53 11.36
CA GLY A 154 6.41 4.80 12.64
C GLY A 154 7.74 4.68 13.36
N TYR A 155 8.84 4.69 12.60
CA TYR A 155 10.06 4.04 13.02
C TYR A 155 11.27 4.97 12.92
N SER A 156 12.22 4.73 13.84
CA SER A 156 13.52 5.41 13.90
C SER A 156 14.64 4.47 13.42
N ASN A 157 14.38 3.70 12.36
CA ASN A 157 15.28 2.65 11.87
C ASN A 157 16.26 3.14 10.78
N CYS A 158 16.29 4.44 10.50
CA CYS A 158 17.04 5.01 9.38
C CYS A 158 18.02 6.10 9.83
N ARG A 159 19.19 6.10 9.21
CA ARG A 159 20.16 7.20 9.22
C ARG A 159 20.16 7.85 7.83
N PHE A 160 19.80 9.13 7.77
CA PHE A 160 19.69 9.88 6.52
C PHE A 160 20.95 10.73 6.33
N ILE A 161 21.70 10.46 5.26
CA ILE A 161 23.04 11.03 5.04
C ILE A 161 22.98 12.03 3.89
N ALA A 162 23.29 13.28 4.22
CA ALA A 162 23.26 14.40 3.28
C ALA A 162 24.59 14.57 2.53
N ASP A 163 24.48 14.89 1.25
CA ASP A 163 25.59 15.32 0.41
C ASP A 163 25.99 16.78 0.66
N LYS A 164 26.95 17.28 -0.12
CA LYS A 164 27.43 18.67 -0.03
C LYS A 164 26.36 19.72 -0.36
N SER A 165 25.29 19.34 -1.06
CA SER A 165 24.14 20.19 -1.37
C SER A 165 23.05 20.10 -0.29
N ASN A 166 23.35 19.46 0.85
CA ASN A 166 22.43 19.22 1.96
C ASN A 166 21.17 18.43 1.57
N LYS A 167 21.23 17.65 0.47
CA LYS A 167 20.19 16.71 0.06
C LYS A 167 20.54 15.30 0.50
N ILE A 168 19.54 14.51 0.90
CA ILE A 168 19.77 13.12 1.30
C ILE A 168 20.10 12.28 0.08
N SER A 169 21.30 11.71 0.07
CA SER A 169 21.84 10.92 -1.04
C SER A 169 22.08 9.46 -0.67
N VAL A 170 22.18 9.16 0.62
CA VAL A 170 22.25 7.79 1.14
C VAL A 170 21.36 7.64 2.36
N ILE A 171 20.62 6.54 2.43
CA ILE A 171 19.86 6.13 3.61
C ILE A 171 20.39 4.77 4.04
N LEU A 172 20.90 4.69 5.26
CA LEU A 172 21.20 3.43 5.92
C LEU A 172 19.99 3.03 6.73
N ALA A 173 19.43 1.86 6.44
CA ALA A 173 18.23 1.36 7.08
C ALA A 173 18.51 0.01 7.75
N ASP A 174 18.18 -0.03 9.03
CA ASP A 174 18.16 -1.25 9.82
C ASP A 174 16.76 -1.88 9.71
N ILE A 175 16.68 -3.20 9.85
CA ILE A 175 15.39 -3.91 9.87
C ILE A 175 14.85 -3.80 11.30
N PRO A 176 13.79 -3.02 11.56
CA PRO A 176 13.27 -2.86 12.91
C PRO A 176 12.49 -4.12 13.32
N ASP A 177 12.38 -4.32 14.63
CA ASP A 177 11.38 -5.20 15.22
C ASP A 177 10.00 -4.53 15.07
N ILE A 178 9.15 -5.09 14.21
CA ILE A 178 7.85 -4.51 13.86
C ILE A 178 6.82 -5.04 14.85
N LYS A 179 6.60 -4.28 15.92
CA LYS A 179 5.58 -4.57 16.95
C LYS A 179 4.39 -3.63 16.91
N LYS A 180 4.59 -2.41 16.41
CA LYS A 180 3.57 -1.36 16.46
C LYS A 180 3.06 -0.98 15.08
N LEU A 181 1.78 -0.69 15.01
CA LEU A 181 1.11 -0.13 13.84
C LEU A 181 0.66 1.29 14.15
N ARG A 182 0.66 2.14 13.12
CA ARG A 182 -0.08 3.39 13.10
C ARG A 182 -1.32 3.22 12.26
N VAL A 183 -2.48 3.37 12.88
CA VAL A 183 -3.78 3.26 12.21
C VAL A 183 -4.44 4.62 12.13
N GLY A 184 -4.73 5.08 10.90
CA GLY A 184 -5.54 6.27 10.69
C GLY A 184 -7.01 6.00 11.02
N ILE A 185 -7.59 6.78 11.93
CA ILE A 185 -8.96 6.58 12.41
C ILE A 185 -9.91 7.50 11.65
N SER A 186 -10.91 6.93 11.01
CA SER A 186 -11.93 7.65 10.25
C SER A 186 -13.09 8.12 11.11
N ASN A 187 -13.92 9.01 10.54
CA ASN A 187 -15.22 9.36 11.08
C ASN A 187 -16.16 8.14 11.15
N SER A 188 -17.28 8.28 11.85
CA SER A 188 -18.22 7.19 12.17
C SER A 188 -18.66 6.33 10.97
N ASP A 189 -18.82 6.94 9.79
CA ASP A 189 -19.28 6.27 8.56
C ASP A 189 -18.14 5.81 7.63
N PHE A 190 -16.88 5.91 8.07
CA PHE A 190 -15.67 5.55 7.32
C PHE A 190 -15.47 6.33 6.01
N THR A 191 -16.19 7.43 5.79
CA THR A 191 -16.10 8.21 4.54
C THR A 191 -14.91 9.15 4.52
N SER A 192 -14.39 9.55 5.69
CA SER A 192 -13.35 10.57 5.81
C SER A 192 -12.46 10.34 7.02
N LEU A 193 -11.19 10.71 6.89
CA LEU A 193 -10.21 10.75 7.99
C LEU A 193 -10.18 12.12 8.71
N ASN A 194 -11.10 13.01 8.37
CA ASN A 194 -11.18 14.36 8.93
C ASN A 194 -12.13 14.39 10.13
N HIS A 195 -11.68 15.02 11.21
CA HIS A 195 -12.46 15.22 12.43
C HIS A 195 -12.58 16.71 12.75
N SER A 196 -13.81 17.15 13.06
CA SER A 196 -14.05 18.50 13.59
C SER A 196 -14.07 18.53 15.12
N GLN A 197 -14.45 17.40 15.73
CA GLN A 197 -14.53 17.22 17.17
C GLN A 197 -14.15 15.79 17.57
N LEU A 198 -13.39 15.65 18.66
CA LEU A 198 -13.08 14.37 19.28
C LEU A 198 -13.38 14.45 20.78
N ILE A 199 -14.03 13.42 21.33
CA ILE A 199 -14.28 13.29 22.77
C ILE A 199 -13.73 11.94 23.21
N MET A 200 -12.78 11.94 24.15
CA MET A 200 -12.01 10.77 24.52
C MET A 200 -12.03 10.56 26.03
N ALA A 201 -12.20 9.32 26.47
CA ALA A 201 -12.17 8.97 27.88
C ALA A 201 -11.56 7.57 28.08
N SER A 202 -10.97 7.33 29.24
CA SER A 202 -10.52 5.99 29.64
C SER A 202 -11.07 5.64 31.02
N LYS A 203 -11.32 4.35 31.25
CA LYS A 203 -11.82 3.83 32.54
C LYS A 203 -10.88 4.14 33.71
N LYS A 204 -9.60 4.41 33.44
CA LYS A 204 -8.57 4.71 34.45
C LYS A 204 -8.06 6.16 34.39
N GLY A 205 -8.70 7.03 33.62
CA GLY A 205 -8.21 8.38 33.36
C GLY A 205 -7.27 8.44 32.16
N LEU A 206 -6.94 9.66 31.73
CA LEU A 206 -6.08 9.93 30.57
C LEU A 206 -4.95 10.88 30.94
N SER A 207 -3.81 10.71 30.28
CA SER A 207 -2.74 11.69 30.28
C SER A 207 -2.51 12.15 28.85
N PHE A 208 -2.28 13.44 28.64
CA PHE A 208 -2.03 13.97 27.30
C PHE A 208 -0.98 15.07 27.31
N GLN A 209 -0.27 15.21 26.19
CA GLN A 209 0.86 16.12 26.06
C GLN A 209 0.72 16.97 24.80
N PHE A 210 0.92 18.29 24.96
CA PHE A 210 1.07 19.25 23.86
C PHE A 210 2.02 20.37 24.31
N ASP A 211 2.74 20.99 23.36
CA ASP A 211 3.69 22.08 23.64
C ASP A 211 4.68 21.77 24.78
N ASN A 212 5.12 20.50 24.84
CA ASN A 212 5.97 19.91 25.88
C ASN A 212 5.40 19.87 27.30
N ASN A 213 4.13 20.23 27.51
CA ASN A 213 3.45 20.15 28.80
C ASN A 213 2.61 18.87 28.90
N LEU A 214 2.72 18.17 30.02
CA LEU A 214 1.92 16.99 30.35
C LEU A 214 0.72 17.41 31.21
N HIS A 215 -0.44 16.87 30.89
CA HIS A 215 -1.70 17.11 31.60
C HIS A 215 -2.36 15.77 31.91
N GLU A 216 -3.08 15.71 33.03
CA GLU A 216 -3.82 14.53 33.46
C GLU A 216 -5.30 14.82 33.63
N ILE A 217 -6.12 13.83 33.30
CA ILE A 217 -7.58 13.83 33.42
C ILE A 217 -7.95 12.64 34.30
N ARG A 218 -8.76 12.92 35.32
CA ARG A 218 -9.17 11.92 36.30
C ARG A 218 -10.12 10.90 35.69
N ARG A 219 -10.26 9.75 36.36
CA ARG A 219 -11.30 8.78 36.04
C ARG A 219 -12.68 9.45 36.07
N GLY A 220 -13.48 9.22 35.04
CA GLY A 220 -14.83 9.79 34.93
C GLY A 220 -14.89 11.11 34.16
N ASP A 221 -13.75 11.71 33.79
CA ASP A 221 -13.72 12.88 32.93
C ASP A 221 -13.29 12.49 31.50
N ALA A 222 -13.56 13.38 30.54
CA ALA A 222 -13.21 13.21 29.13
C ALA A 222 -12.41 14.42 28.59
N LEU A 223 -11.47 14.14 27.69
CA LEU A 223 -10.81 15.14 26.86
C LEU A 223 -11.67 15.45 25.64
N LYS A 224 -12.09 16.69 25.49
CA LYS A 224 -12.74 17.19 24.26
C LYS A 224 -11.77 18.06 23.47
N LEU A 225 -11.63 17.74 22.19
CA LEU A 225 -10.89 18.51 21.21
C LEU A 225 -11.85 19.07 20.16
N THR A 226 -11.75 20.35 19.84
CA THR A 226 -12.50 20.97 18.74
C THR A 226 -11.56 21.77 17.85
N TYR A 227 -11.69 21.60 16.54
CA TYR A 227 -10.89 22.33 15.58
C TYR A 227 -11.65 23.53 15.02
N ASN A 228 -11.02 24.71 15.08
CA ASN A 228 -11.54 25.93 14.50
C ASN A 228 -10.38 26.80 13.98
N ASN A 229 -10.51 27.33 12.75
CA ASN A 229 -9.56 28.30 12.17
C ASN A 229 -8.07 27.91 12.29
N GLY A 230 -7.73 26.64 12.08
CA GLY A 230 -6.34 26.17 12.13
C GLY A 230 -5.79 25.96 13.55
N ILE A 231 -6.64 25.96 14.57
CA ILE A 231 -6.27 25.79 15.98
C ILE A 231 -7.14 24.69 16.61
N ILE A 232 -6.54 23.86 17.46
CA ILE A 232 -7.25 22.88 18.29
C ILE A 232 -7.50 23.51 19.65
N HIS A 233 -8.75 23.53 20.09
CA HIS A 233 -9.16 23.94 21.43
C HIS A 233 -9.41 22.70 22.30
N LEU A 234 -8.88 22.71 23.53
CA LEU A 234 -8.91 21.57 24.46
C LEU A 234 -9.75 21.90 25.69
N PHE A 235 -10.65 20.98 26.05
CA PHE A 235 -11.55 21.11 27.19
C PHE A 235 -11.59 19.82 28.01
N ILE A 236 -11.74 19.94 29.32
CA ILE A 236 -12.18 18.83 30.18
C ILE A 236 -13.70 18.81 30.20
N VAL A 237 -14.28 17.63 30.18
CA VAL A 237 -15.73 17.44 30.21
C VAL A 237 -16.07 16.34 31.21
N ASN A 238 -16.87 16.67 32.23
CA ASN A 238 -17.35 15.69 33.20
C ASN A 238 -18.40 14.77 32.54
N ASP A 239 -18.36 13.48 32.86
CA ASP A 239 -19.23 12.43 32.31
C ASP A 239 -20.63 12.36 32.94
N ASP A 240 -21.07 13.42 33.63
CA ASP A 240 -22.43 13.48 34.14
C ASP A 240 -23.40 13.55 32.96
N ASN A 241 -24.12 12.45 32.73
CA ASN A 241 -25.00 12.10 31.60
C ASN A 241 -26.15 13.09 31.24
N LYS A 242 -26.08 14.36 31.63
CA LYS A 242 -27.05 15.41 31.30
C LYS A 242 -26.29 16.69 30.97
N THR A 243 -26.21 17.02 29.67
CA THR A 243 -25.70 18.28 29.11
C THR A 243 -24.27 18.64 29.54
N PHE A 244 -23.26 18.30 28.73
CA PHE A 244 -21.85 18.67 28.94
C PHE A 244 -21.71 20.17 29.33
N PRO A 245 -21.52 20.54 30.61
CA PRO A 245 -21.18 21.91 30.94
C PRO A 245 -19.71 22.04 30.57
N VAL A 246 -19.38 22.87 29.57
CA VAL A 246 -17.98 23.18 29.24
C VAL A 246 -17.32 23.74 30.49
N LYS A 247 -16.39 23.02 31.11
CA LYS A 247 -15.67 23.50 32.31
C LYS A 247 -14.17 23.20 32.20
N ALA A 248 -13.40 24.27 32.42
CA ALA A 248 -11.96 24.41 32.22
C ALA A 248 -11.49 24.20 30.76
N SER A 249 -11.40 25.31 30.01
CA SER A 249 -10.51 25.37 28.85
C SER A 249 -9.09 25.10 29.34
N ILE A 250 -8.43 24.09 28.77
CA ILE A 250 -7.07 23.70 29.15
C ILE A 250 -6.06 24.51 28.33
N GLY A 251 -6.42 24.88 27.10
CA GLY A 251 -5.59 25.66 26.21
C GLY A 251 -5.94 25.45 24.75
N THR A 252 -5.06 25.96 23.90
CA THR A 252 -5.14 25.80 22.45
C THR A 252 -3.78 25.49 21.88
N THR A 253 -3.72 24.69 20.82
CA THR A 253 -2.45 24.42 20.13
C THR A 253 -2.63 24.23 18.63
N LYS A 254 -1.54 24.43 17.90
CA LYS A 254 -1.40 24.03 16.48
C LYS A 254 -0.52 22.79 16.33
N ASN A 255 0.13 22.37 17.41
CA ASN A 255 1.07 21.26 17.44
C ASN A 255 0.35 19.93 17.66
N LYS A 256 1.08 18.83 17.48
CA LYS A 256 0.58 17.48 17.75
C LYS A 256 0.24 17.31 19.22
N ILE A 257 -0.83 16.57 19.49
CA ILE A 257 -1.26 16.18 20.83
C ILE A 257 -1.08 14.66 20.93
N LEU A 258 -0.36 14.21 21.96
CA LEU A 258 -0.20 12.79 22.29
C LEU A 258 -1.10 12.45 23.48
N ILE A 259 -1.83 11.35 23.42
CA ILE A 259 -2.83 10.97 24.42
C ILE A 259 -2.60 9.51 24.80
N TYR A 260 -2.60 9.25 26.09
CA TYR A 260 -2.32 7.97 26.71
C TYR A 260 -3.40 7.64 27.73
N SER A 261 -3.66 6.36 27.93
CA SER A 261 -4.40 5.88 29.08
C SER A 261 -3.46 5.80 30.29
N ASN A 262 -3.96 6.07 31.50
CA ASN A 262 -3.14 6.03 32.72
C ASN A 262 -2.81 4.59 33.17
N SER A 263 -3.25 3.59 32.41
CA SER A 263 -3.07 2.16 32.64
C SER A 263 -3.23 1.41 31.30
N ASP A 264 -2.99 0.11 31.28
CA ASP A 264 -3.12 -0.76 30.09
C ASP A 264 -4.59 -1.08 29.75
N VAL A 265 -5.46 -0.07 29.84
CA VAL A 265 -6.87 -0.14 29.45
C VAL A 265 -7.11 0.76 28.24
N PRO A 266 -8.06 0.41 27.35
CA PRO A 266 -8.25 1.14 26.10
C PRO A 266 -8.89 2.52 26.32
N ILE A 267 -8.66 3.42 25.36
CA ILE A 267 -9.23 4.77 25.27
C ILE A 267 -10.47 4.73 24.40
N LYS A 268 -11.62 5.12 24.94
CA LYS A 268 -12.88 5.25 24.20
C LYS A 268 -12.93 6.56 23.44
N ILE A 269 -13.39 6.54 22.19
CA ILE A 269 -13.69 7.75 21.41
C ILE A 269 -15.20 7.97 21.41
N LYS A 270 -15.72 8.62 22.45
CA LYS A 270 -17.16 8.85 22.69
C LYS A 270 -17.86 9.63 21.56
N SER A 271 -17.11 10.42 20.80
CA SER A 271 -17.63 11.16 19.64
C SER A 271 -17.82 10.30 18.38
N LEU A 272 -17.34 9.06 18.37
CA LEU A 272 -17.51 8.12 17.26
C LEU A 272 -18.58 7.08 17.60
N LYS A 273 -19.31 6.66 16.56
CA LYS A 273 -20.30 5.59 16.61
C LYS A 273 -20.09 4.66 15.43
N ARG A 274 -19.88 3.39 15.73
CA ARG A 274 -19.71 2.29 14.77
C ARG A 274 -21.02 1.50 14.68
N SER A 275 -21.03 0.36 13.98
CA SER A 275 -22.21 -0.48 13.87
C SER A 275 -22.90 -0.74 15.21
N ASN A 276 -24.25 -0.77 15.20
CA ASN A 276 -25.08 -0.90 16.38
C ASN A 276 -24.78 0.14 17.49
N THR A 277 -24.37 1.35 17.12
CA THR A 277 -24.01 2.46 18.03
C THR A 277 -22.80 2.18 18.93
N HIS A 278 -22.00 1.15 18.60
CA HIS A 278 -20.79 0.79 19.31
C HIS A 278 -19.84 1.99 19.41
N VAL A 279 -19.36 2.27 20.62
CA VAL A 279 -18.35 3.31 20.85
C VAL A 279 -16.98 2.64 20.80
N PRO A 280 -16.14 2.96 19.81
CA PRO A 280 -14.88 2.25 19.62
C PRO A 280 -13.87 2.59 20.73
N GLU A 281 -13.04 1.61 21.08
CA GLU A 281 -12.03 1.71 22.14
C GLU A 281 -10.67 1.24 21.63
N TYR A 282 -9.60 1.99 21.93
CA TYR A 282 -8.29 1.78 21.33
C TYR A 282 -7.22 1.57 22.40
N PHE A 283 -6.47 0.47 22.30
CA PHE A 283 -5.24 0.27 23.09
C PHE A 283 -4.09 1.14 22.57
N GLY A 284 -3.01 1.21 23.35
CA GLY A 284 -1.84 2.00 23.02
C GLY A 284 -2.07 3.50 23.22
N SER A 285 -1.55 4.30 22.31
CA SER A 285 -1.67 5.76 22.37
C SER A 285 -2.40 6.33 21.15
N LEU A 286 -2.93 7.53 21.32
CA LEU A 286 -3.56 8.29 20.26
C LEU A 286 -2.76 9.56 19.98
N LYS A 287 -2.74 9.94 18.71
CA LYS A 287 -2.11 11.16 18.21
C LYS A 287 -3.14 11.98 17.44
N VAL A 288 -3.26 13.24 17.80
CA VAL A 288 -4.09 14.21 17.08
C VAL A 288 -3.21 15.31 16.52
N PHE A 289 -3.37 15.62 15.24
CA PHE A 289 -2.64 16.70 14.57
C PHE A 289 -3.48 17.33 13.46
N ILE A 290 -3.10 18.54 13.05
CA ILE A 290 -3.78 19.26 11.97
C ILE A 290 -3.16 18.87 10.64
N LYS A 291 -3.99 18.46 9.67
CA LYS A 291 -3.61 18.28 8.26
C LYS A 291 -4.77 18.65 7.36
N ASP A 292 -4.50 19.29 6.23
CA ASP A 292 -5.52 19.70 5.24
C ASP A 292 -6.69 20.50 5.85
N LYS A 293 -6.37 21.39 6.79
CA LYS A 293 -7.35 22.21 7.54
C LYS A 293 -8.37 21.38 8.33
N SER A 294 -8.00 20.22 8.85
CA SER A 294 -8.83 19.40 9.74
C SER A 294 -7.98 18.63 10.77
N MET A 295 -8.58 18.08 11.83
CA MET A 295 -7.89 17.15 12.72
C MET A 295 -7.83 15.76 12.09
N ARG A 296 -6.65 15.14 12.19
CA ARG A 296 -6.44 13.72 11.98
C ARG A 296 -6.31 13.03 13.33
N LEU A 297 -6.84 11.82 13.43
CA LEU A 297 -6.68 10.93 14.58
C LEU A 297 -5.91 9.69 14.12
N VAL A 298 -4.82 9.38 14.82
CA VAL A 298 -4.00 8.18 14.56
C VAL A 298 -3.85 7.40 15.86
N ASN A 299 -3.97 6.08 15.78
CA ASN A 299 -3.71 5.16 16.88
C ASN A 299 -2.38 4.44 16.67
N ASP A 300 -1.45 4.62 17.62
CA ASP A 300 -0.18 3.90 17.68
C ASP A 300 -0.37 2.72 18.67
N VAL A 301 -0.41 1.49 18.14
CA VAL A 301 -0.91 0.30 18.86
C VAL A 301 -0.03 -0.92 18.61
N ASP A 302 0.07 -1.82 19.60
CA ASP A 302 0.70 -3.14 19.39
C ASP A 302 -0.14 -3.98 18.42
N ILE A 303 0.51 -4.75 17.55
CA ILE A 303 -0.15 -5.57 16.54
C ILE A 303 -1.15 -6.54 17.17
N GLU A 304 -0.82 -7.17 18.30
CA GLU A 304 -1.70 -8.16 18.92
C GLU A 304 -2.94 -7.49 19.56
N ASP A 305 -2.78 -6.28 20.09
CA ASP A 305 -3.90 -5.47 20.58
C ASP A 305 -4.80 -4.94 19.46
N TYR A 306 -4.19 -4.59 18.32
CA TYR A 306 -4.93 -4.21 17.10
C TYR A 306 -5.83 -5.35 16.63
N LEU A 307 -5.32 -6.58 16.63
CA LEU A 307 -6.06 -7.77 16.18
C LEU A 307 -7.28 -8.08 17.06
N LYS A 308 -7.27 -7.72 18.34
CA LYS A 308 -8.43 -7.89 19.24
C LYS A 308 -9.67 -7.14 18.77
N TYR A 309 -9.53 -6.11 17.94
CA TYR A 309 -10.67 -5.38 17.37
C TYR A 309 -10.80 -5.51 15.85
N VAL A 310 -9.78 -6.00 15.13
CA VAL A 310 -9.94 -6.35 13.71
C VAL A 310 -10.62 -7.68 13.53
N VAL A 311 -10.14 -8.73 14.20
CA VAL A 311 -10.65 -10.09 14.03
C VAL A 311 -12.17 -10.15 14.26
N PRO A 312 -12.72 -9.66 15.39
CA PRO A 312 -14.17 -9.69 15.58
C PRO A 312 -14.89 -8.72 14.67
N SER A 313 -14.24 -7.69 14.09
CA SER A 313 -14.87 -6.81 13.09
C SER A 313 -15.02 -7.53 11.75
N GLU A 314 -14.00 -8.27 11.34
CA GLU A 314 -13.91 -8.94 10.04
C GLU A 314 -14.67 -10.28 9.98
N ILE A 315 -14.52 -11.14 10.98
CA ILE A 315 -15.13 -12.47 11.00
C ILE A 315 -16.12 -12.63 12.17
N PRO A 316 -17.33 -13.20 11.98
CA PRO A 316 -18.29 -13.36 13.09
C PRO A 316 -17.87 -14.45 14.08
N SER A 317 -18.45 -14.42 15.29
CA SER A 317 -18.17 -15.39 16.35
C SER A 317 -18.52 -16.84 16.00
N SER A 318 -19.40 -17.05 15.02
CA SER A 318 -19.71 -18.36 14.47
C SER A 318 -18.52 -19.05 13.79
N ALA A 319 -17.43 -18.31 13.50
CA ALA A 319 -16.17 -18.88 13.02
C ALA A 319 -15.40 -19.63 14.13
N GLY A 320 -15.75 -19.41 15.40
CA GLY A 320 -15.15 -20.09 16.53
C GLY A 320 -13.63 -19.90 16.63
N PHE A 321 -12.99 -20.77 17.38
CA PHE A 321 -11.58 -20.65 17.75
C PHE A 321 -10.64 -20.74 16.54
N GLU A 322 -10.82 -21.75 15.69
CA GLU A 322 -9.97 -21.95 14.51
C GLU A 322 -10.19 -20.87 13.44
N GLY A 323 -11.42 -20.38 13.28
CA GLY A 323 -11.69 -19.25 12.39
C GLY A 323 -11.04 -17.94 12.87
N TYR A 324 -11.06 -17.67 14.17
CA TYR A 324 -10.33 -16.54 14.75
C TYR A 324 -8.82 -16.65 14.56
N LYS A 325 -8.23 -17.85 14.70
CA LYS A 325 -6.80 -18.08 14.44
C LYS A 325 -6.43 -17.73 13.00
N SER A 326 -7.17 -18.24 12.03
CA SER A 326 -6.90 -17.97 10.62
C SER A 326 -7.07 -16.49 10.27
N GLN A 327 -8.16 -15.86 10.74
CA GLN A 327 -8.36 -14.42 10.55
C GLN A 327 -7.27 -13.58 11.23
N ALA A 328 -6.78 -13.96 12.42
CA ALA A 328 -5.69 -13.25 13.09
C ALA A 328 -4.38 -13.32 12.28
N ILE A 329 -4.03 -14.51 11.77
CA ILE A 329 -2.84 -14.70 10.92
C ILE A 329 -2.95 -13.89 9.61
N ALA A 330 -4.10 -13.96 8.93
CA ALA A 330 -4.35 -13.20 7.72
C ALA A 330 -4.29 -11.69 7.98
N ALA A 331 -4.97 -11.22 9.02
CA ALA A 331 -5.02 -9.80 9.35
C ALA A 331 -3.67 -9.22 9.80
N ARG A 332 -2.88 -10.00 10.53
CA ARG A 332 -1.49 -9.66 10.91
C ARG A 332 -0.63 -9.51 9.67
N THR A 333 -0.69 -10.49 8.78
CA THR A 333 0.06 -10.49 7.52
C THR A 333 -0.32 -9.31 6.65
N TYR A 334 -1.62 -9.03 6.52
CA TYR A 334 -2.14 -7.89 5.77
C TYR A 334 -1.62 -6.56 6.33
N ALA A 335 -1.71 -6.34 7.64
CA ALA A 335 -1.26 -5.10 8.27
C ALA A 335 0.24 -4.85 8.08
N LEU A 336 1.06 -5.91 8.18
CA LEU A 336 2.50 -5.83 7.91
C LEU A 336 2.80 -5.55 6.44
N SER A 337 2.04 -6.15 5.51
CA SER A 337 2.18 -5.91 4.07
C SER A 337 1.87 -4.45 3.72
N ASP A 338 0.79 -3.90 4.29
CA ASP A 338 0.42 -2.50 4.12
C ASP A 338 1.47 -1.54 4.68
N LEU A 339 1.98 -1.82 5.89
CA LEU A 339 3.07 -1.07 6.52
C LEU A 339 4.30 -0.99 5.62
N ILE A 340 4.73 -2.14 5.04
CA ILE A 340 5.90 -2.20 4.16
C ILE A 340 5.61 -1.55 2.80
N SER A 341 4.38 -1.64 2.30
CA SER A 341 3.99 -1.00 1.04
C SER A 341 4.11 0.52 1.11
N GLY A 342 3.94 1.11 2.29
CA GLY A 342 3.94 2.55 2.51
C GLY A 342 2.74 3.26 1.87
N ARG A 343 1.63 2.55 1.63
CA ARG A 343 0.44 3.06 0.95
C ARG A 343 -0.11 4.37 1.52
N PHE A 344 0.00 4.55 2.83
CA PHE A 344 -0.44 5.75 3.54
C PHE A 344 0.72 6.58 4.11
N SER A 345 1.94 6.42 3.59
CA SER A 345 3.10 7.12 4.16
C SER A 345 3.00 8.64 4.10
N ASN A 346 2.27 9.18 3.12
CA ASN A 346 2.00 10.60 2.98
C ASN A 346 0.98 11.09 4.02
N GLU A 347 0.14 10.20 4.55
CA GLU A 347 -0.86 10.50 5.58
C GLU A 347 -0.31 10.33 7.01
N GLY A 348 0.88 9.72 7.14
CA GLY A 348 1.59 9.59 8.41
C GLY A 348 1.22 8.38 9.24
N PHE A 349 0.54 7.42 8.64
CA PHE A 349 0.18 6.14 9.25
C PHE A 349 0.43 4.97 8.29
N ASN A 350 0.27 3.74 8.78
CA ASN A 350 0.56 2.52 8.04
C ASN A 350 -0.66 1.97 7.30
N LEU A 351 -1.83 2.05 7.92
CA LEU A 351 -3.12 1.58 7.42
C LEU A 351 -4.27 2.42 7.98
N ASP A 352 -5.46 2.36 7.40
CA ASP A 352 -6.68 2.97 7.95
C ASP A 352 -7.62 1.94 8.59
N ASP A 353 -8.66 2.41 9.27
CA ASP A 353 -9.64 1.59 10.00
C ASP A 353 -10.85 1.15 9.14
N SER A 354 -10.81 1.40 7.83
CA SER A 354 -11.90 1.13 6.89
C SER A 354 -11.62 -0.07 5.99
N ASN A 355 -12.57 -0.42 5.13
CA ASN A 355 -12.40 -1.44 4.08
C ASN A 355 -11.34 -1.10 3.03
N LYS A 356 -10.75 0.10 3.05
CA LYS A 356 -9.55 0.39 2.25
C LYS A 356 -8.38 -0.42 2.79
N SER A 357 -8.35 -0.73 4.07
CA SER A 357 -7.37 -1.63 4.70
C SER A 357 -8.11 -2.80 5.33
N GLN A 358 -8.39 -2.73 6.62
CA GLN A 358 -9.14 -3.74 7.38
C GLN A 358 -10.06 -3.00 8.32
N VAL A 359 -11.28 -3.50 8.47
CA VAL A 359 -12.26 -2.93 9.38
C VAL A 359 -11.75 -3.08 10.80
N TYR A 360 -11.51 -1.95 11.45
CA TYR A 360 -10.96 -1.91 12.81
C TYR A 360 -11.96 -1.23 13.75
N ASN A 361 -12.28 -1.92 14.85
CA ASN A 361 -13.15 -1.42 15.91
C ASN A 361 -14.62 -1.19 15.51
N GLU A 362 -15.11 -1.91 14.49
CA GLU A 362 -16.53 -1.84 14.09
C GLU A 362 -17.44 -2.56 15.10
N ARG A 363 -16.93 -3.64 15.69
CA ARG A 363 -17.61 -4.41 16.73
C ARG A 363 -16.62 -5.12 17.65
N TYR A 364 -17.10 -5.43 18.86
CA TYR A 364 -16.39 -6.24 19.84
C TYR A 364 -17.39 -7.19 20.52
N PRO A 365 -17.03 -8.46 20.84
CA PRO A 365 -17.96 -9.39 21.48
C PRO A 365 -18.45 -8.86 22.82
N VAL A 366 -19.76 -9.02 23.12
CA VAL A 366 -20.34 -8.63 24.41
C VAL A 366 -20.06 -9.69 25.47
N GLU A 367 -20.20 -10.97 25.11
CA GLU A 367 -20.00 -12.10 26.00
C GLU A 367 -18.52 -12.32 26.34
N GLU A 368 -18.21 -12.40 27.64
CA GLU A 368 -16.84 -12.58 28.15
C GLU A 368 -16.20 -13.89 27.66
N SER A 369 -16.98 -14.97 27.56
CA SER A 369 -16.51 -16.26 27.05
C SER A 369 -16.01 -16.16 25.61
N GLU A 370 -16.68 -15.39 24.76
CA GLU A 370 -16.25 -15.15 23.37
C GLU A 370 -15.06 -14.21 23.31
N GLN A 371 -14.96 -13.21 24.19
CA GLN A 371 -13.76 -12.36 24.31
C GLN A 371 -12.53 -13.20 24.69
N ASN A 372 -12.66 -14.10 25.67
CA ASN A 372 -11.57 -14.98 26.10
C ASN A 372 -11.14 -15.93 24.99
N LYS A 373 -12.10 -16.50 24.23
CA LYS A 373 -11.82 -17.34 23.06
C LYS A 373 -11.06 -16.59 21.97
N LEU A 374 -11.49 -15.36 21.66
CA LEU A 374 -10.84 -14.47 20.71
C LEU A 374 -9.40 -14.15 21.12
N ILE A 375 -9.20 -13.72 22.38
CA ILE A 375 -7.88 -13.36 22.91
C ILE A 375 -6.95 -14.58 22.90
N SER A 376 -7.45 -15.75 23.28
CA SER A 376 -6.68 -17.00 23.25
C SER A 376 -6.26 -17.39 21.83
N ALA A 377 -7.15 -17.26 20.84
CA ALA A 377 -6.84 -17.55 19.44
C ALA A 377 -5.75 -16.62 18.88
N ILE A 378 -5.79 -15.33 19.23
CA ILE A 378 -4.77 -14.36 18.87
C ILE A 378 -3.44 -14.72 19.54
N SER A 379 -3.46 -15.04 20.85
CA SER A 379 -2.27 -15.40 21.61
C SER A 379 -1.57 -16.66 21.07
N GLU A 380 -2.31 -17.72 20.76
CA GLU A 380 -1.76 -18.97 20.18
C GLU A 380 -1.20 -18.80 18.77
N THR A 381 -1.53 -17.69 18.10
CA THR A 381 -1.03 -17.35 16.77
C THR A 381 -0.14 -16.11 16.78
N SER A 382 0.33 -15.67 17.95
CA SER A 382 1.19 -14.49 18.07
C SER A 382 2.43 -14.63 17.19
N GLY A 383 2.71 -13.59 16.40
CA GLY A 383 3.84 -13.58 15.47
C GLY A 383 3.71 -14.52 14.26
N LYS A 384 2.69 -15.37 14.16
CA LYS A 384 2.45 -16.19 12.96
C LYS A 384 1.97 -15.30 11.81
N ILE A 385 2.66 -15.41 10.68
CA ILE A 385 2.39 -14.67 9.43
C ILE A 385 2.46 -15.62 8.24
N LEU A 386 1.85 -15.22 7.13
CA LEU A 386 1.92 -15.96 5.87
C LEU A 386 3.06 -15.42 5.01
N SER A 387 3.82 -16.33 4.41
CA SER A 387 4.90 -15.99 3.49
C SER A 387 4.93 -16.95 2.30
N TYR A 388 5.35 -16.45 1.15
CA TYR A 388 5.59 -17.24 -0.06
C TYR A 388 7.03 -16.97 -0.52
N ASN A 389 7.81 -18.03 -0.74
CA ASN A 389 9.25 -17.93 -1.03
C ASN A 389 10.01 -17.04 -0.03
N LYS A 390 9.70 -17.20 1.27
CA LYS A 390 10.28 -16.43 2.39
C LYS A 390 10.03 -14.91 2.32
N LYS A 391 9.07 -14.47 1.51
CA LYS A 391 8.61 -13.07 1.46
C LYS A 391 7.20 -12.99 2.02
N LEU A 392 6.93 -11.96 2.81
CA LEU A 392 5.59 -11.66 3.29
C LEU A 392 4.61 -11.56 2.11
N ILE A 393 3.44 -12.18 2.25
CA ILE A 393 2.40 -12.11 1.21
C ILE A 393 1.43 -10.94 1.42
N ASP A 394 0.68 -10.59 0.37
CA ASP A 394 -0.55 -9.81 0.50
C ASP A 394 -1.72 -10.73 0.85
N ALA A 395 -2.04 -10.83 2.15
CA ALA A 395 -3.07 -11.74 2.68
C ALA A 395 -4.49 -11.19 2.48
N LYS A 396 -4.94 -11.10 1.23
CA LYS A 396 -6.29 -10.67 0.87
C LYS A 396 -7.35 -11.63 1.41
N TYR A 397 -8.46 -11.08 1.88
CA TYR A 397 -9.64 -11.83 2.30
C TYR A 397 -10.92 -11.06 1.99
N TYR A 398 -12.04 -11.76 1.94
CA TYR A 398 -13.35 -11.20 1.59
C TYR A 398 -14.48 -11.98 2.27
N SER A 399 -15.71 -11.46 2.19
CA SER A 399 -16.83 -11.97 2.97
C SER A 399 -17.33 -13.36 2.53
N THR A 400 -17.74 -13.50 1.27
CA THR A 400 -18.39 -14.72 0.77
C THR A 400 -17.98 -14.97 -0.68
N SER A 401 -17.66 -16.22 -1.03
CA SER A 401 -17.37 -16.63 -2.41
C SER A 401 -18.65 -16.99 -3.17
N CYS A 402 -18.59 -17.05 -4.50
CA CYS A 402 -19.66 -17.68 -5.29
C CYS A 402 -19.57 -19.22 -5.28
N GLY A 403 -18.67 -19.79 -4.49
CA GLY A 403 -18.21 -21.18 -4.55
C GLY A 403 -16.77 -21.30 -5.07
N LEU A 404 -16.18 -20.23 -5.61
CA LEU A 404 -14.83 -20.19 -6.17
C LEU A 404 -14.09 -18.92 -5.74
N SER A 405 -12.77 -19.03 -5.56
CA SER A 405 -11.85 -17.89 -5.44
C SER A 405 -11.23 -17.55 -6.80
N ALA A 406 -11.09 -16.26 -7.10
CA ALA A 406 -10.49 -15.73 -8.31
C ALA A 406 -8.97 -15.50 -8.16
N PRO A 407 -8.19 -15.75 -9.22
CA PRO A 407 -6.80 -15.31 -9.31
C PRO A 407 -6.64 -13.78 -9.22
N PHE A 408 -5.55 -13.31 -8.59
CA PHE A 408 -5.26 -11.89 -8.41
C PHE A 408 -5.28 -11.11 -9.73
N ASN A 409 -4.61 -11.62 -10.77
CA ASN A 409 -4.53 -10.98 -12.08
C ASN A 409 -5.85 -10.90 -12.86
N GLN A 410 -6.90 -11.58 -12.39
CA GLN A 410 -8.22 -11.54 -13.02
C GLN A 410 -9.16 -10.53 -12.36
N VAL A 411 -8.77 -10.00 -11.19
CA VAL A 411 -9.48 -8.92 -10.48
C VAL A 411 -8.66 -7.62 -10.54
N TRP A 412 -7.36 -7.69 -10.26
CA TRP A 412 -6.46 -6.53 -10.28
C TRP A 412 -5.34 -6.71 -11.31
N TYR A 413 -5.29 -5.79 -12.27
CA TYR A 413 -4.26 -5.75 -13.30
C TYR A 413 -3.99 -4.31 -13.76
N SER A 414 -2.73 -4.02 -14.09
CA SER A 414 -2.26 -2.70 -14.54
C SER A 414 -1.80 -2.69 -16.01
N SER A 415 -1.49 -3.86 -16.57
CA SER A 415 -1.03 -4.03 -17.95
C SER A 415 -1.54 -5.33 -18.56
N ASN A 416 -1.41 -5.48 -19.87
CA ASN A 416 -1.71 -6.77 -20.52
C ASN A 416 -0.77 -7.88 -20.04
N THR A 417 0.49 -7.58 -19.74
CA THR A 417 1.44 -8.56 -19.19
C THR A 417 0.97 -9.09 -17.84
N SER A 418 0.53 -8.21 -16.93
CA SER A 418 0.00 -8.62 -15.63
C SER A 418 -1.32 -9.39 -15.73
N LYS A 419 -2.06 -9.28 -16.84
CA LYS A 419 -3.26 -10.11 -17.08
C LYS A 419 -2.88 -11.56 -17.41
N ILE A 420 -1.75 -11.76 -18.10
CA ILE A 420 -1.32 -13.08 -18.59
C ILE A 420 -0.59 -13.85 -17.49
N SER A 421 0.34 -13.21 -16.79
CA SER A 421 1.10 -13.82 -15.69
C SER A 421 0.60 -13.30 -14.36
N ASN A 422 0.18 -14.20 -13.47
CA ASN A 422 -0.22 -13.82 -12.11
C ASN A 422 1.03 -13.37 -11.31
N PRO A 423 1.12 -12.08 -10.90
CA PRO A 423 2.25 -11.59 -10.12
C PRO A 423 2.24 -12.11 -8.67
N GLU A 424 1.08 -12.55 -8.17
CA GLU A 424 0.90 -13.05 -6.79
C GLU A 424 0.43 -14.51 -6.84
N PRO A 425 1.34 -15.49 -7.04
CA PRO A 425 0.99 -16.88 -7.32
C PRO A 425 0.28 -17.61 -6.18
N TYR A 426 0.31 -17.06 -4.97
CA TYR A 426 -0.41 -17.55 -3.80
C TYR A 426 -1.87 -17.04 -3.72
N LEU A 427 -2.23 -16.04 -4.54
CA LEU A 427 -3.60 -15.56 -4.72
C LEU A 427 -4.12 -16.10 -6.06
N ASP A 428 -4.47 -17.38 -6.07
CA ASP A 428 -4.90 -18.09 -7.27
C ASP A 428 -6.29 -18.71 -7.12
N TYR A 429 -6.74 -19.38 -8.17
CA TYR A 429 -8.00 -20.10 -8.23
C TYR A 429 -8.11 -21.20 -7.17
N VAL A 430 -9.23 -21.21 -6.45
CA VAL A 430 -9.60 -22.29 -5.51
C VAL A 430 -11.06 -22.68 -5.73
N ASP A 431 -11.32 -23.98 -5.81
CA ASP A 431 -12.67 -24.52 -5.81
C ASP A 431 -13.13 -24.81 -4.38
N LEU A 432 -14.21 -24.16 -3.95
CA LEU A 432 -14.81 -24.28 -2.61
C LEU A 432 -16.13 -25.06 -2.63
N THR A 433 -16.57 -25.58 -3.78
CA THR A 433 -17.83 -26.33 -3.92
C THR A 433 -17.72 -27.81 -3.57
N GLU A 434 -16.50 -28.35 -3.44
CA GLU A 434 -16.22 -29.79 -3.37
C GLU A 434 -16.70 -30.59 -4.61
N THR A 435 -17.11 -29.91 -5.71
CA THR A 435 -17.65 -30.57 -6.92
C THR A 435 -16.67 -30.64 -8.09
N GLY A 436 -15.45 -30.09 -7.96
CA GLY A 436 -14.38 -30.22 -8.94
C GLY A 436 -14.55 -29.29 -10.15
N ILE A 437 -15.07 -28.10 -9.92
CA ILE A 437 -15.19 -27.07 -10.96
C ILE A 437 -13.77 -26.64 -11.36
N LYS A 438 -13.51 -26.57 -12.66
CA LYS A 438 -12.16 -26.24 -13.18
C LYS A 438 -12.06 -24.83 -13.74
N ASP A 439 -13.12 -24.36 -14.38
CA ASP A 439 -13.15 -23.09 -15.10
C ASP A 439 -14.59 -22.60 -15.36
N LEU A 440 -14.84 -21.32 -15.10
CA LEU A 440 -16.07 -20.57 -15.42
C LEU A 440 -15.82 -19.40 -16.37
N SER A 441 -14.75 -19.44 -17.16
CA SER A 441 -14.40 -18.39 -18.11
C SER A 441 -15.37 -18.29 -19.31
N SER A 442 -16.14 -19.36 -19.57
CA SER A 442 -17.20 -19.40 -20.59
C SER A 442 -18.53 -18.87 -20.04
N GLU A 443 -19.22 -18.02 -20.83
CA GLU A 443 -20.54 -17.48 -20.47
C GLU A 443 -21.58 -18.57 -20.20
N ASP A 444 -21.63 -19.63 -21.01
CA ASP A 444 -22.64 -20.69 -20.87
C ASP A 444 -22.44 -21.52 -19.60
N ILE A 445 -21.18 -21.83 -19.29
CA ILE A 445 -20.81 -22.58 -18.08
C ILE A 445 -21.08 -21.71 -16.83
N ALA A 446 -20.65 -20.44 -16.86
CA ALA A 446 -20.90 -19.50 -15.78
C ALA A 446 -22.40 -19.27 -15.56
N SER A 447 -23.18 -19.16 -16.64
CA SER A 447 -24.63 -18.99 -16.61
C SER A 447 -25.30 -20.18 -15.93
N THR A 448 -24.93 -21.39 -16.33
CA THR A 448 -25.43 -22.63 -15.71
C THR A 448 -25.10 -22.68 -14.21
N PHE A 449 -23.84 -22.39 -13.85
CA PHE A 449 -23.38 -22.44 -12.46
C PHE A 449 -24.03 -21.41 -11.53
N LEU A 450 -24.15 -20.16 -11.97
CA LEU A 450 -24.68 -19.07 -11.13
C LEU A 450 -26.21 -19.10 -11.02
N LYS A 451 -26.89 -19.68 -12.01
CA LYS A 451 -28.33 -19.94 -11.97
C LYS A 451 -28.67 -21.22 -11.20
N ASP A 452 -27.74 -22.16 -11.07
CA ASP A 452 -27.92 -23.31 -10.19
C ASP A 452 -27.80 -22.91 -8.71
N TRP A 453 -28.95 -22.85 -8.06
CA TRP A 453 -29.10 -22.55 -6.63
C TRP A 453 -29.05 -23.80 -5.75
N THR A 454 -28.89 -24.99 -6.35
CA THR A 454 -28.71 -26.27 -5.64
C THR A 454 -27.25 -26.60 -5.35
N THR A 455 -26.31 -25.97 -6.07
CA THR A 455 -24.87 -26.04 -5.79
C THR A 455 -24.58 -25.81 -4.29
N ARG A 456 -23.66 -26.61 -3.74
CA ARG A 456 -23.17 -26.50 -2.37
C ARG A 456 -21.69 -26.17 -2.36
N ALA A 457 -21.26 -25.47 -1.32
CA ALA A 457 -19.90 -25.02 -1.05
C ALA A 457 -19.75 -24.72 0.44
N PHE A 458 -18.51 -24.53 0.91
CA PHE A 458 -18.29 -24.06 2.28
C PHE A 458 -19.00 -22.72 2.57
N ASP A 459 -19.13 -21.85 1.56
CA ASP A 459 -19.83 -20.57 1.63
C ASP A 459 -21.36 -20.65 1.66
N SER A 460 -21.95 -21.82 1.42
CA SER A 460 -23.39 -21.96 1.17
C SER A 460 -24.32 -21.53 2.30
N ASN A 461 -23.80 -21.15 3.47
CA ASN A 461 -24.56 -20.64 4.61
C ASN A 461 -24.61 -19.09 4.72
N SER A 462 -23.90 -18.35 3.86
CA SER A 462 -24.10 -16.90 3.72
C SER A 462 -25.18 -16.53 2.70
N GLN A 463 -26.13 -15.67 3.09
CA GLN A 463 -27.22 -15.20 2.19
C GLN A 463 -26.69 -14.66 0.86
N TYR A 464 -25.46 -14.14 0.84
CA TYR A 464 -24.81 -13.62 -0.35
C TYR A 464 -24.24 -14.71 -1.28
N PHE A 465 -24.26 -15.99 -0.92
CA PHE A 465 -23.75 -17.08 -1.75
C PHE A 465 -24.43 -17.13 -3.13
N ARG A 466 -25.73 -16.83 -3.17
CA ARG A 466 -26.53 -16.67 -4.38
C ARG A 466 -27.52 -15.53 -4.21
N TRP A 467 -27.56 -14.64 -5.20
CA TRP A 467 -28.48 -13.52 -5.24
C TRP A 467 -28.95 -13.25 -6.67
N LYS A 468 -30.11 -12.61 -6.81
CA LYS A 468 -30.60 -12.13 -8.10
C LYS A 468 -31.32 -10.78 -7.98
N VAL A 469 -31.31 -10.04 -9.08
CA VAL A 469 -32.09 -8.81 -9.26
C VAL A 469 -32.61 -8.75 -10.69
N GLU A 470 -33.83 -8.29 -10.87
CA GLU A 470 -34.41 -8.00 -12.18
C GLU A 470 -34.44 -6.49 -12.38
N LEU A 471 -33.95 -6.03 -13.54
CA LEU A 471 -33.99 -4.63 -13.94
C LEU A 471 -34.81 -4.51 -15.21
N ASP A 472 -35.84 -3.66 -15.18
CA ASP A 472 -36.51 -3.24 -16.41
C ASP A 472 -35.58 -2.35 -17.26
N TYR A 473 -35.88 -2.26 -18.57
CA TYR A 473 -35.10 -1.48 -19.52
C TYR A 473 -34.90 -0.02 -19.10
N GLN A 474 -35.95 0.66 -18.60
CA GLN A 474 -35.87 2.08 -18.26
C GLN A 474 -34.93 2.30 -17.07
N THR A 475 -35.03 1.44 -16.07
CA THR A 475 -34.15 1.42 -14.91
C THR A 475 -32.70 1.14 -15.32
N LEU A 476 -32.47 0.14 -16.17
CA LEU A 476 -31.14 -0.21 -16.67
C LEU A 476 -30.50 0.95 -17.44
N GLU A 477 -31.21 1.51 -18.41
CA GLU A 477 -30.73 2.61 -19.26
C GLU A 477 -30.39 3.85 -18.45
N LYS A 478 -31.30 4.25 -17.55
CA LYS A 478 -31.08 5.38 -16.65
C LYS A 478 -29.87 5.16 -15.75
N THR A 479 -29.72 3.95 -15.21
CA THR A 479 -28.62 3.59 -14.30
C THR A 479 -27.28 3.68 -15.00
N ILE A 480 -27.14 3.06 -16.19
CA ILE A 480 -25.91 3.08 -16.96
C ILE A 480 -25.53 4.51 -17.34
N ASN A 481 -26.46 5.30 -17.90
CA ASN A 481 -26.18 6.68 -18.31
C ASN A 481 -25.80 7.59 -17.13
N SER A 482 -26.41 7.40 -15.96
CA SER A 482 -26.09 8.18 -14.76
C SER A 482 -24.73 7.80 -14.15
N ASN A 483 -24.33 6.54 -14.25
CA ASN A 483 -23.15 6.01 -13.58
C ASN A 483 -21.88 6.07 -14.45
N ILE A 484 -22.02 5.98 -15.78
CA ILE A 484 -20.89 5.75 -16.68
C ILE A 484 -19.84 6.86 -16.63
N TYR A 485 -20.26 8.13 -16.60
CA TYR A 485 -19.35 9.27 -16.49
C TYR A 485 -18.59 9.26 -15.15
N LEU A 486 -19.29 8.97 -14.04
CA LEU A 486 -18.68 8.89 -12.71
C LEU A 486 -17.66 7.75 -12.59
N ARG A 487 -17.84 6.67 -13.37
CA ARG A 487 -16.87 5.58 -13.44
C ARG A 487 -15.69 5.93 -14.34
N TYR A 488 -15.96 6.58 -15.47
CA TYR A 488 -14.94 7.08 -16.40
C TYR A 488 -13.96 8.01 -15.70
N THR A 489 -14.43 8.99 -14.92
CA THR A 489 -13.55 9.93 -14.22
C THR A 489 -12.62 9.25 -13.20
N LYS A 490 -13.00 8.09 -12.67
CA LYS A 490 -12.18 7.30 -11.73
C LYS A 490 -11.19 6.36 -12.43
N SER A 491 -11.46 5.93 -13.66
CA SER A 491 -10.62 4.97 -14.39
C SER A 491 -10.75 5.14 -15.91
N PRO A 492 -10.31 6.27 -16.48
CA PRO A 492 -10.61 6.63 -17.87
C PRO A 492 -10.06 5.61 -18.88
N ASP A 493 -8.91 5.02 -18.58
CA ASP A 493 -8.26 3.99 -19.40
C ASP A 493 -9.07 2.71 -19.59
N SER A 494 -10.07 2.48 -18.73
CA SER A 494 -10.92 1.29 -18.76
C SER A 494 -12.14 1.44 -19.67
N PHE A 495 -12.31 2.60 -20.33
CA PHE A 495 -13.44 2.92 -21.20
C PHE A 495 -12.97 3.05 -22.64
N LYS A 496 -13.49 2.19 -23.51
CA LYS A 496 -13.09 2.12 -24.91
C LYS A 496 -14.30 2.14 -25.84
N LYS A 497 -14.13 2.69 -27.04
CA LYS A 497 -15.14 2.67 -28.12
C LYS A 497 -14.64 1.76 -29.24
N LYS A 498 -15.53 0.97 -29.82
CA LYS A 498 -15.24 0.15 -31.00
C LYS A 498 -14.82 1.06 -32.14
N TRP A 499 -13.69 0.74 -32.78
CA TRP A 499 -13.12 1.53 -33.86
C TRP A 499 -13.28 0.82 -35.20
N LEU A 500 -12.76 -0.40 -35.32
CA LEU A 500 -12.88 -1.23 -36.53
C LEU A 500 -12.77 -2.71 -36.14
N PHE A 501 -13.63 -3.57 -36.71
CA PHE A 501 -13.74 -4.99 -36.31
C PHE A 501 -13.81 -5.13 -34.78
N ASN A 502 -12.98 -5.99 -34.18
CA ASN A 502 -12.91 -6.19 -32.73
C ASN A 502 -11.83 -5.32 -32.05
N ILE A 503 -11.41 -4.23 -32.69
CA ILE A 503 -10.44 -3.28 -32.16
C ILE A 503 -11.18 -2.16 -31.42
N TYR A 504 -10.81 -1.93 -30.17
CA TYR A 504 -11.38 -0.91 -29.28
C TYR A 504 -10.30 0.07 -28.85
N LYS A 505 -10.57 1.37 -28.97
CA LYS A 505 -9.66 2.46 -28.59
C LYS A 505 -10.19 3.23 -27.39
N LYS A 506 -9.29 3.78 -26.56
CA LYS A 506 -9.68 4.65 -25.44
C LYS A 506 -10.61 5.75 -25.95
N THR A 507 -11.66 6.04 -25.18
CA THR A 507 -12.67 7.04 -25.56
C THR A 507 -12.99 7.94 -24.38
N THR A 508 -13.46 9.14 -24.66
CA THR A 508 -14.13 9.99 -23.68
C THR A 508 -15.57 9.52 -23.50
N ILE A 509 -16.12 9.74 -22.30
CA ILE A 509 -17.52 9.48 -21.97
C ILE A 509 -18.21 10.83 -21.71
N PRO A 510 -19.35 11.14 -22.37
CA PRO A 510 -20.11 12.35 -22.10
C PRO A 510 -20.71 12.39 -20.69
N LYS A 511 -21.00 13.59 -20.16
CA LYS A 511 -21.56 13.76 -18.81
C LYS A 511 -23.00 13.27 -18.71
N GLU A 512 -23.72 13.41 -19.80
CA GLU A 512 -25.12 13.02 -20.02
C GLU A 512 -25.30 11.52 -20.24
N GLY A 513 -24.22 10.77 -20.44
CA GLY A 513 -24.23 9.33 -20.71
C GLY A 513 -23.84 8.98 -22.14
N ILE A 514 -24.17 7.76 -22.57
CA ILE A 514 -23.83 7.17 -23.87
C ILE A 514 -25.06 6.94 -24.76
N GLY A 515 -26.22 7.46 -24.35
CA GLY A 515 -27.46 7.44 -25.12
C GLY A 515 -28.26 6.15 -24.93
N LYS A 516 -29.05 5.82 -25.96
CA LYS A 516 -30.01 4.71 -25.92
C LYS A 516 -29.30 3.36 -25.97
N ILE A 517 -29.62 2.47 -25.03
CA ILE A 517 -28.97 1.16 -24.94
C ILE A 517 -29.75 0.13 -25.76
N ARG A 518 -29.06 -0.61 -26.62
CA ARG A 518 -29.63 -1.70 -27.43
C ARG A 518 -29.31 -3.05 -26.86
N ASP A 519 -28.09 -3.23 -26.36
CA ASP A 519 -27.68 -4.48 -25.76
C ASP A 519 -26.54 -4.31 -24.75
N ILE A 520 -26.42 -5.28 -23.85
CA ILE A 520 -25.27 -5.47 -22.97
C ILE A 520 -24.81 -6.93 -23.00
N GLU A 521 -23.51 -7.16 -22.96
CA GLU A 521 -22.91 -8.49 -23.07
C GLU A 521 -21.62 -8.58 -22.23
N ILE A 522 -21.45 -9.67 -21.50
CA ILE A 522 -20.16 -9.97 -20.88
C ILE A 522 -19.27 -10.62 -21.95
N SER A 523 -18.19 -9.94 -22.30
CA SER A 523 -17.28 -10.38 -23.38
C SER A 523 -16.04 -11.11 -22.86
N LYS A 524 -15.77 -11.03 -21.55
CA LYS A 524 -14.67 -11.74 -20.91
C LYS A 524 -14.91 -11.95 -19.42
N ARG A 525 -14.60 -13.18 -18.97
CA ARG A 525 -14.58 -13.58 -17.56
C ARG A 525 -13.20 -14.08 -17.13
N GLY A 526 -13.00 -14.06 -15.82
CA GLY A 526 -11.94 -14.82 -15.17
C GLY A 526 -12.33 -16.29 -15.02
N ARG A 527 -11.36 -17.11 -14.63
CA ARG A 527 -11.49 -18.55 -14.38
C ARG A 527 -12.51 -18.88 -13.30
N ALA A 528 -12.69 -18.00 -12.31
CA ALA A 528 -13.70 -18.13 -11.28
C ALA A 528 -15.06 -17.52 -11.66
N GLY A 529 -15.21 -17.04 -12.90
CA GLY A 529 -16.46 -16.49 -13.42
C GLY A 529 -16.70 -15.01 -13.10
N ASN A 530 -15.75 -14.34 -12.46
CA ASN A 530 -15.81 -12.89 -12.25
C ASN A 530 -15.77 -12.13 -13.59
N VAL A 531 -16.63 -11.13 -13.73
CA VAL A 531 -16.74 -10.33 -14.94
C VAL A 531 -15.51 -9.42 -15.09
N MET A 532 -14.80 -9.55 -16.21
CA MET A 532 -13.59 -8.75 -16.49
C MET A 532 -13.83 -7.65 -17.53
N GLU A 533 -14.75 -7.89 -18.47
CA GLU A 533 -14.97 -7.03 -19.63
C GLU A 533 -16.43 -7.12 -20.11
N MET A 534 -17.09 -5.98 -20.26
CA MET A 534 -18.48 -5.88 -20.73
C MET A 534 -18.56 -4.97 -21.95
N LEU A 535 -19.39 -5.37 -22.92
CA LEU A 535 -19.78 -4.57 -24.07
C LEU A 535 -21.15 -3.94 -23.84
N ILE A 536 -21.30 -2.68 -24.25
CA ILE A 536 -22.57 -1.96 -24.27
C ILE A 536 -22.78 -1.48 -25.70
N THR A 537 -23.82 -1.96 -26.35
CA THR A 537 -24.22 -1.53 -27.69
C THR A 537 -25.28 -0.44 -27.53
N THR A 538 -25.04 0.72 -28.14
CA THR A 538 -25.98 1.84 -28.23
C THR A 538 -26.40 2.05 -29.68
N ASP A 539 -27.25 3.04 -29.93
CA ASP A 539 -27.59 3.45 -31.30
C ASP A 539 -26.37 3.88 -32.13
N ASP A 540 -25.40 4.53 -31.49
CA ASP A 540 -24.29 5.17 -32.19
C ASP A 540 -22.99 4.34 -32.17
N ALA A 541 -22.85 3.42 -31.22
CA ALA A 541 -21.56 2.80 -30.95
C ALA A 541 -21.63 1.52 -30.09
N VAL A 542 -20.49 0.82 -30.04
CA VAL A 542 -20.24 -0.20 -29.02
C VAL A 542 -19.14 0.29 -28.08
N TYR A 543 -19.44 0.34 -26.79
CA TYR A 543 -18.51 0.66 -25.72
C TYR A 543 -18.02 -0.61 -25.05
N LYS A 544 -16.74 -0.63 -24.69
CA LYS A 544 -16.09 -1.70 -23.92
C LYS A 544 -15.65 -1.14 -22.59
N ILE A 545 -16.13 -1.76 -21.53
CA ILE A 545 -15.85 -1.41 -20.15
C ILE A 545 -14.98 -2.51 -19.55
N GLU A 546 -13.79 -2.16 -19.09
CA GLU A 546 -12.85 -3.06 -18.43
C GLU A 546 -12.87 -2.88 -16.91
N LYS A 547 -12.41 -3.93 -16.21
CA LYS A 547 -12.32 -4.05 -14.75
C LYS A 547 -13.67 -4.23 -14.08
N ASP A 548 -13.70 -5.23 -13.23
CA ASP A 548 -14.87 -5.72 -12.54
C ASP A 548 -15.58 -4.61 -11.71
N ILE A 549 -14.82 -3.77 -11.01
CA ILE A 549 -15.34 -2.69 -10.17
C ILE A 549 -16.05 -1.60 -10.97
N ASN A 550 -15.64 -1.38 -12.23
CA ASN A 550 -16.31 -0.43 -13.10
C ASN A 550 -17.65 -0.99 -13.55
N ILE A 551 -17.67 -2.24 -14.00
CA ILE A 551 -18.86 -2.92 -14.53
C ILE A 551 -19.90 -3.11 -13.42
N LYS A 552 -19.47 -3.63 -12.27
CA LYS A 552 -20.30 -3.83 -11.07
C LYS A 552 -21.02 -2.56 -10.63
N ARG A 553 -20.29 -1.44 -10.56
CA ARG A 553 -20.87 -0.15 -10.13
C ARG A 553 -21.61 0.58 -11.24
N LEU A 554 -21.32 0.26 -12.51
CA LEU A 554 -22.01 0.82 -13.66
C LEU A 554 -23.46 0.34 -13.71
N LEU A 555 -23.66 -0.95 -13.46
CA LEU A 555 -24.97 -1.61 -13.54
C LEU A 555 -25.83 -1.46 -12.27
N ALA A 556 -25.29 -0.97 -11.16
CA ALA A 556 -26.00 -0.89 -9.89
C ALA A 556 -26.83 0.40 -9.75
N PRO A 557 -28.16 0.31 -9.61
CA PRO A 557 -28.99 1.46 -9.21
C PRO A 557 -28.63 1.96 -7.80
N LYS A 558 -28.99 3.21 -7.47
CA LYS A 558 -28.69 3.80 -6.15
C LYS A 558 -29.36 3.09 -4.97
N ASN A 559 -30.52 2.48 -5.22
CA ASN A 559 -31.26 1.68 -4.25
C ASN A 559 -32.09 0.65 -5.01
N PHE A 560 -31.86 -0.64 -4.78
CA PHE A 560 -32.58 -1.72 -5.42
C PHE A 560 -32.65 -2.94 -4.50
N GLU A 561 -33.70 -3.73 -4.66
CA GLU A 561 -33.92 -4.93 -3.88
C GLU A 561 -33.16 -6.13 -4.49
N LEU A 562 -32.37 -6.80 -3.65
CA LEU A 562 -31.74 -8.08 -3.95
C LEU A 562 -32.57 -9.21 -3.37
N ASN A 563 -32.80 -10.23 -4.17
CA ASN A 563 -33.37 -11.49 -3.75
C ASN A 563 -32.25 -12.51 -3.50
N PHE A 564 -32.33 -13.25 -2.41
CA PHE A 564 -31.33 -14.23 -2.00
C PHE A 564 -31.88 -15.65 -2.08
N LEU A 565 -30.99 -16.65 -2.04
CA LEU A 565 -31.38 -18.06 -1.93
C LEU A 565 -32.15 -18.34 -0.62
N TYR A 566 -31.81 -17.65 0.46
CA TYR A 566 -32.49 -17.71 1.74
C TYR A 566 -32.43 -16.37 2.46
N GLY A 567 -33.34 -16.17 3.40
CA GLY A 567 -33.54 -14.89 4.06
C GLY A 567 -34.51 -13.99 3.31
N LYS A 568 -34.69 -12.78 3.82
CA LYS A 568 -35.58 -11.77 3.22
C LYS A 568 -34.83 -10.95 2.18
N PRO A 569 -35.51 -10.45 1.13
CA PRO A 569 -34.92 -9.48 0.23
C PRO A 569 -34.36 -8.26 0.97
N GLN A 570 -33.29 -7.66 0.43
CA GLN A 570 -32.64 -6.48 1.04
C GLN A 570 -32.39 -5.40 0.01
N TYR A 571 -32.63 -4.16 0.42
CA TYR A 571 -32.27 -2.98 -0.34
C TYR A 571 -30.78 -2.69 -0.21
N VAL A 572 -30.10 -2.56 -1.35
CA VAL A 572 -28.67 -2.23 -1.44
C VAL A 572 -28.42 -1.13 -2.47
N SER A 573 -27.23 -0.52 -2.40
CA SER A 573 -26.80 0.56 -3.31
C SER A 573 -25.71 0.13 -4.29
N THR A 574 -25.27 -1.13 -4.23
CA THR A 574 -24.24 -1.72 -5.09
C THR A 574 -24.42 -3.23 -5.12
N PHE A 575 -24.03 -3.90 -6.21
CA PHE A 575 -24.05 -5.36 -6.22
C PHE A 575 -23.10 -5.93 -5.14
N PRO A 576 -23.33 -7.15 -4.64
CA PRO A 576 -22.44 -7.76 -3.66
C PRO A 576 -21.06 -8.10 -4.26
N SER A 577 -21.01 -8.59 -5.48
CA SER A 577 -19.77 -9.04 -6.13
C SER A 577 -19.77 -8.74 -7.64
N SER A 578 -18.68 -9.10 -8.33
CA SER A 578 -18.57 -9.10 -9.80
C SER A 578 -18.78 -10.48 -10.42
N PHE A 579 -19.20 -11.47 -9.62
CA PHE A 579 -19.49 -12.82 -10.07
C PHE A 579 -20.98 -12.91 -10.40
N PHE A 580 -21.35 -12.49 -11.61
CA PHE A 580 -22.74 -12.52 -12.07
C PHE A 580 -22.85 -12.78 -13.57
N VAL A 581 -24.01 -13.27 -13.99
CA VAL A 581 -24.43 -13.49 -15.39
C VAL A 581 -25.68 -12.67 -15.69
N LEU A 582 -25.91 -12.44 -16.97
CA LEU A 582 -27.05 -11.65 -17.46
C LEU A 582 -27.99 -12.60 -18.22
N GLU A 583 -29.26 -12.62 -17.80
CA GLU A 583 -30.35 -13.19 -18.58
C GLU A 583 -31.18 -12.04 -19.15
N LYS A 584 -31.36 -12.03 -20.47
CA LYS A 584 -31.96 -10.92 -21.20
C LYS A 584 -33.28 -11.36 -21.83
N GLU A 585 -34.35 -10.63 -21.59
CA GLU A 585 -35.61 -10.82 -22.33
C GLU A 585 -35.79 -9.69 -23.36
N TYR A 586 -36.20 -10.06 -24.57
CA TYR A 586 -36.50 -9.12 -25.64
C TYR A 586 -37.99 -9.14 -25.98
N LYS A 587 -38.55 -7.97 -26.27
CA LYS A 587 -39.91 -7.81 -26.83
C LYS A 587 -39.81 -7.02 -28.13
N LYS A 588 -40.25 -7.61 -29.25
CA LYS A 588 -40.16 -6.99 -30.59
C LYS A 588 -38.74 -6.44 -30.88
N ASN A 589 -37.71 -7.27 -30.66
CA ASN A 589 -36.28 -6.93 -30.81
C ASN A 589 -35.77 -5.76 -29.96
N SER A 590 -36.53 -5.34 -28.94
CA SER A 590 -36.07 -4.35 -27.95
C SER A 590 -35.83 -5.05 -26.62
N LEU A 591 -34.68 -4.77 -26.01
CA LEU A 591 -34.36 -5.26 -24.67
C LEU A 591 -35.45 -4.79 -23.69
N LYS A 592 -36.05 -5.72 -22.96
CA LYS A 592 -37.20 -5.45 -22.07
C LYS A 592 -36.78 -5.52 -20.61
N THR A 593 -36.13 -6.61 -20.21
CA THR A 593 -35.66 -6.86 -18.85
C THR A 593 -34.29 -7.52 -18.90
N VAL A 594 -33.50 -7.28 -17.85
CA VAL A 594 -32.26 -7.99 -17.59
C VAL A 594 -32.32 -8.54 -16.16
N THR A 595 -32.33 -9.86 -16.05
CA THR A 595 -32.20 -10.56 -14.77
C THR A 595 -30.73 -10.89 -14.54
N ILE A 596 -30.19 -10.38 -13.45
CA ILE A 596 -28.80 -10.56 -13.05
C ILE A 596 -28.77 -11.62 -11.97
N TYR A 597 -28.14 -12.77 -12.26
CA TYR A 597 -27.89 -13.82 -11.29
C TYR A 597 -26.44 -13.76 -10.85
N GLY A 598 -26.18 -13.66 -9.55
CA GLY A 598 -24.83 -13.57 -9.03
C GLY A 598 -24.63 -14.36 -7.75
N GLY A 599 -23.38 -14.35 -7.28
CA GLY A 599 -23.00 -15.04 -6.05
C GLY A 599 -21.79 -14.40 -5.38
N GLY A 600 -21.64 -14.65 -4.10
CA GLY A 600 -20.59 -14.09 -3.25
C GLY A 600 -20.79 -12.61 -2.89
N TYR A 601 -19.94 -12.15 -1.96
CA TYR A 601 -19.84 -10.78 -1.48
C TYR A 601 -18.36 -10.41 -1.27
N GLY A 602 -17.91 -9.36 -1.97
CA GLY A 602 -16.52 -8.92 -1.97
C GLY A 602 -15.82 -9.13 -3.31
N HIS A 603 -14.48 -9.08 -3.31
CA HIS A 603 -13.66 -9.17 -4.52
C HIS A 603 -13.31 -10.60 -4.93
N GLY A 604 -13.45 -11.58 -4.03
CA GLY A 604 -13.28 -13.00 -4.36
C GLY A 604 -11.83 -13.48 -4.47
N VAL A 605 -10.84 -12.78 -3.92
CA VAL A 605 -9.41 -13.13 -4.04
C VAL A 605 -8.83 -13.43 -2.67
N GLY A 606 -8.12 -14.56 -2.53
CA GLY A 606 -7.57 -15.00 -1.24
C GLY A 606 -8.60 -15.74 -0.38
N MET A 607 -8.66 -15.44 0.91
CA MET A 607 -9.46 -16.20 1.88
C MET A 607 -10.92 -15.73 1.95
N SER A 608 -11.88 -16.64 1.80
CA SER A 608 -13.30 -16.35 2.07
C SER A 608 -13.62 -16.58 3.55
N GLN A 609 -14.10 -15.55 4.24
CA GLN A 609 -14.51 -15.60 5.65
C GLN A 609 -15.67 -16.58 5.88
N THR A 610 -16.63 -16.63 4.95
CA THR A 610 -17.74 -17.58 5.05
C THR A 610 -17.29 -19.02 4.78
N ALA A 611 -16.36 -19.22 3.84
CA ALA A 611 -15.78 -20.54 3.60
C ALA A 611 -15.07 -21.06 4.85
N VAL A 612 -14.29 -20.22 5.53
CA VAL A 612 -13.66 -20.57 6.82
C VAL A 612 -14.69 -21.08 7.82
N ILE A 613 -15.82 -20.38 7.99
CA ILE A 613 -16.91 -20.83 8.88
C ILE A 613 -17.46 -22.19 8.43
N GLY A 614 -17.67 -22.38 7.13
CA GLY A 614 -18.11 -23.65 6.55
C GLY A 614 -17.13 -24.80 6.81
N MET A 615 -15.83 -24.53 6.68
CA MET A 615 -14.77 -25.50 6.93
C MET A 615 -14.64 -25.82 8.43
N VAL A 616 -14.74 -24.82 9.31
CA VAL A 616 -14.79 -25.05 10.78
C VAL A 616 -15.93 -26.01 11.14
N ARG A 617 -17.12 -25.84 10.54
CA ARG A 617 -18.27 -26.74 10.76
C ARG A 617 -18.02 -28.17 10.28
N LYS A 618 -17.09 -28.36 9.34
CA LYS A 618 -16.64 -29.67 8.87
C LYS A 618 -15.45 -30.23 9.66
N GLY A 619 -14.99 -29.55 10.71
CA GLY A 619 -13.91 -30.01 11.59
C GLY A 619 -12.50 -29.68 11.11
N TYR A 620 -12.36 -28.84 10.09
CA TYR A 620 -11.04 -28.36 9.65
C TYR A 620 -10.46 -27.32 10.64
N ASN A 621 -9.14 -27.17 10.64
CA ASN A 621 -8.41 -26.23 11.49
C ASN A 621 -7.76 -25.09 10.67
N HIS A 622 -7.21 -24.10 11.36
CA HIS A 622 -6.63 -22.90 10.74
C HIS A 622 -5.43 -23.15 9.81
N GLU A 623 -4.77 -24.32 9.88
CA GLU A 623 -3.69 -24.67 8.95
C GLU A 623 -4.21 -25.15 7.59
N LYS A 624 -5.48 -25.59 7.53
CA LYS A 624 -6.14 -26.03 6.30
C LYS A 624 -6.89 -24.91 5.58
N PHE A 625 -7.30 -23.87 6.30
CA PHE A 625 -7.92 -22.66 5.73
C PHE A 625 -6.88 -21.85 4.95
#